data_AF-A0A0N9QZB1-F1
#
_entry.id   AF-A0A0N9QZB1-F1
#
_cell.length_a   1.000
_cell.length_b   1.000
_cell.length_c   1.000
_cell.angle_alpha   90.00
_cell.angle_beta   90.00
_cell.angle_gamma   90.00
#
_symmetry.space_group_name_H-M   'P 1'
#
loop_
_entity.id
_entity.type
_entity.pdbx_description
1 polymer ?
#
loop_
_entity_poly.entity_id
_entity_poly.type
_entity_poly.pdbx_seq_one_letter_code
_entity_poly.pdbx_strand_id
1 'polypeptide(L)'
;WTVVWTDLLTACDVYRAKAYKVDSVPGTSDQYFGYVAYECDLFEEGSIANLTASIIGNVFGFKAVKALRLEDMRMPYAYLKTFQGPATGVIVERERLDKFGRPLLGATVKPKLGLSGKNYGRVVYEGLKGGLDFLKDDENINSQPFMRWRERFSYVMEGVNRSAAASGEVKGSYLNVTAATMEEMYERAEFAKLVGSVIIMIDLVIGYTAIQSMAVWSRKNDMILHLHRAGNSAYARQKNHGINFRVICKWMRMAGVDHIHAGTVVGKLEGDPLMVKGFYNVLLQTSLDINLPQGIFFEQDWASLRKTLP
;
A
#
# COMPACT_ATOMS: atom_id res chain seq x y z
N TRP A 1 31.68 -8.31 -10.31
CA TRP A 1 32.20 -9.57 -9.74
C TRP A 1 33.71 -9.69 -9.92
N THR A 2 34.27 -9.07 -10.97
CA THR A 2 35.70 -8.76 -11.07
C THR A 2 35.92 -7.26 -10.83
N VAL A 3 37.16 -6.85 -10.57
CA VAL A 3 37.54 -5.43 -10.45
C VAL A 3 37.40 -4.74 -11.80
N VAL A 4 36.92 -3.50 -11.80
CA VAL A 4 36.78 -2.68 -13.02
C VAL A 4 37.49 -1.34 -12.81
N TRP A 5 38.32 -0.95 -13.77
CA TRP A 5 39.12 0.29 -13.68
C TRP A 5 38.24 1.55 -13.70
N THR A 6 37.03 1.46 -14.25
CA THR A 6 36.07 2.57 -14.32
C THR A 6 35.62 3.07 -12.95
N ASP A 7 35.85 2.31 -11.86
CA ASP A 7 35.69 2.80 -10.49
C ASP A 7 36.51 4.07 -10.25
N LEU A 8 37.71 4.18 -10.85
CA LEU A 8 38.64 5.31 -10.72
C LEU A 8 38.13 6.59 -11.40
N LEU A 9 37.06 6.50 -12.20
CA LEU A 9 36.42 7.67 -12.82
C LEU A 9 35.33 8.28 -11.93
N THR A 10 35.12 7.75 -10.72
CA THR A 10 34.05 8.16 -9.82
C THR A 10 34.57 8.39 -8.41
N ALA A 11 33.80 9.07 -7.58
CA ALA A 11 33.98 9.08 -6.14
C ALA A 11 33.54 7.72 -5.52
N CYS A 12 34.20 6.63 -5.92
CA CYS A 12 33.77 5.26 -5.60
C CYS A 12 33.64 5.00 -4.09
N ASP A 13 34.44 5.68 -3.27
CA ASP A 13 34.38 5.57 -1.80
C ASP A 13 33.08 6.13 -1.21
N VAL A 14 32.45 7.10 -1.89
CA VAL A 14 31.14 7.65 -1.52
C VAL A 14 30.05 6.65 -1.87
N TYR A 15 29.99 6.23 -3.14
CA TYR A 15 28.86 5.48 -3.70
C TYR A 15 28.79 4.00 -3.35
N ARG A 16 29.87 3.38 -2.89
CA ARG A 16 29.84 1.98 -2.41
C ARG A 16 28.91 1.88 -1.20
N ALA A 17 27.92 1.00 -1.22
CA ALA A 17 27.16 0.66 -0.01
C ALA A 17 28.06 -0.13 0.97
N LYS A 18 27.84 0.06 2.27
CA LYS A 18 28.68 -0.58 3.31
C LYS A 18 27.84 -1.43 4.24
N ALA A 19 28.15 -2.73 4.32
CA ALA A 19 27.70 -3.56 5.43
C ALA A 19 28.49 -3.15 6.67
N TYR A 20 27.81 -2.70 7.73
CA TYR A 20 28.46 -2.12 8.91
C TYR A 20 28.23 -2.93 10.19
N LYS A 21 27.28 -3.86 10.17
CA LYS A 21 26.96 -4.72 11.31
C LYS A 21 26.39 -6.06 10.82
N VAL A 22 26.77 -7.14 11.49
CA VAL A 22 26.24 -8.49 11.25
C VAL A 22 26.02 -9.18 12.59
N ASP A 23 24.77 -9.55 12.90
CA ASP A 23 24.42 -10.27 14.13
C ASP A 23 23.84 -11.65 13.79
N SER A 24 24.06 -12.66 14.64
CA SER A 24 23.36 -13.94 14.52
C SER A 24 21.88 -13.79 14.86
N VAL A 25 21.00 -14.47 14.11
CA VAL A 25 19.56 -14.49 14.40
C VAL A 25 19.30 -15.44 15.58
N PRO A 26 18.65 -14.99 16.68
CA PRO A 26 18.37 -15.83 17.83
C PRO A 26 17.59 -17.10 17.48
N GLY A 27 18.01 -18.23 18.06
CA GLY A 27 17.36 -19.53 17.85
C GLY A 27 17.67 -20.21 16.51
N THR A 28 18.65 -19.71 15.76
CA THR A 28 19.13 -20.31 14.51
C THR A 28 20.65 -20.40 14.50
N SER A 29 21.22 -21.39 13.81
CA SER A 29 22.67 -21.61 13.75
C SER A 29 23.35 -21.03 12.51
N ASP A 30 22.59 -20.70 11.46
CA ASP A 30 23.11 -20.34 10.14
C ASP A 30 22.40 -19.14 9.50
N GLN A 31 21.69 -18.32 10.29
CA GLN A 31 21.03 -17.09 9.83
C GLN A 31 21.59 -15.86 10.52
N TYR A 32 21.66 -14.76 9.79
CA TYR A 32 22.28 -13.52 10.22
C TYR A 32 21.42 -12.32 9.83
N PHE A 33 21.38 -11.31 10.70
CA PHE A 33 20.95 -9.96 10.35
C PHE A 33 22.14 -9.19 9.81
N GLY A 34 22.14 -8.89 8.50
CA GLY A 34 23.11 -7.99 7.87
C GLY A 34 22.56 -6.58 7.75
N TYR A 35 23.26 -5.59 8.29
CA TYR A 35 22.88 -4.19 8.23
C TYR A 35 23.74 -3.46 7.19
N VAL A 36 23.09 -2.83 6.21
CA VAL A 36 23.74 -2.16 5.08
C VAL A 36 23.33 -0.70 5.03
N ALA A 37 24.30 0.20 4.92
CA ALA A 37 24.11 1.63 4.72
C ALA A 37 24.33 1.98 3.24
N TYR A 38 23.41 2.79 2.70
CA TYR A 38 23.43 3.30 1.34
C TYR A 38 23.47 4.83 1.39
N GLU A 39 24.30 5.42 0.53
CA GLU A 39 24.35 6.88 0.38
C GLU A 39 23.04 7.41 -0.22
N CYS A 40 22.60 8.60 0.19
CA CYS A 40 21.32 9.18 -0.23
C CYS A 40 21.29 9.43 -1.75
N ASP A 41 22.41 9.87 -2.31
CA ASP A 41 22.56 10.23 -3.73
C ASP A 41 22.42 9.04 -4.69
N LEU A 42 22.36 7.80 -4.17
CA LEU A 42 22.13 6.60 -4.99
C LEU A 42 20.68 6.47 -5.46
N PHE A 43 19.77 7.27 -4.89
CA PHE A 43 18.33 7.09 -5.08
C PHE A 43 17.70 8.29 -5.77
N GLU A 44 16.97 8.02 -6.85
CA GLU A 44 16.15 9.02 -7.54
C GLU A 44 15.06 9.55 -6.60
N GLU A 45 14.95 10.87 -6.51
CA GLU A 45 14.02 11.57 -5.64
C GLU A 45 12.57 11.20 -5.95
N GLY A 46 11.87 10.67 -4.94
CA GLY A 46 10.44 10.39 -5.07
C GLY A 46 10.13 9.15 -5.91
N SER A 47 11.09 8.24 -6.12
CA SER A 47 10.93 7.04 -6.96
C SER A 47 11.02 5.74 -6.16
N ILE A 48 9.87 5.08 -5.91
CA ILE A 48 9.87 3.73 -5.31
C ILE A 48 10.47 2.71 -6.28
N ALA A 49 10.26 2.91 -7.59
CA ALA A 49 10.83 2.05 -8.62
C ALA A 49 12.37 2.04 -8.56
N ASN A 50 13.01 3.20 -8.49
CA ASN A 50 14.47 3.30 -8.38
C ASN A 50 14.99 2.72 -7.06
N LEU A 51 14.37 3.08 -5.92
CA LEU A 51 14.72 2.51 -4.62
C LEU A 51 14.70 0.98 -4.63
N THR A 52 13.63 0.40 -5.17
CA THR A 52 13.46 -1.07 -5.19
C THR A 52 14.39 -1.74 -6.20
N ALA A 53 14.68 -1.11 -7.34
CA ALA A 53 15.67 -1.61 -8.29
C ALA A 53 17.05 -1.79 -7.64
N SER A 54 17.46 -0.85 -6.77
CA SER A 54 18.73 -0.91 -6.05
C SER A 54 18.73 -1.95 -4.91
N ILE A 55 17.70 -1.93 -4.05
CA ILE A 55 17.71 -2.70 -2.79
C ILE A 55 17.33 -4.17 -3.00
N ILE A 56 16.37 -4.45 -3.88
CA ILE A 56 15.83 -5.80 -4.09
C ILE A 56 16.04 -6.34 -5.50
N GLY A 57 16.67 -5.57 -6.41
CA GLY A 57 16.73 -5.90 -7.83
C GLY A 57 17.37 -7.26 -8.14
N ASN A 58 18.58 -7.50 -7.62
CA ASN A 58 19.35 -8.70 -7.99
C ASN A 58 19.77 -9.57 -6.81
N VAL A 59 19.90 -9.01 -5.59
CA VAL A 59 20.57 -9.66 -4.46
C VAL A 59 19.88 -10.95 -3.97
N PHE A 60 18.58 -11.10 -4.21
CA PHE A 60 17.80 -12.28 -3.85
C PHE A 60 18.11 -13.52 -4.73
N GLY A 61 18.72 -13.32 -5.90
CA GLY A 61 19.07 -14.38 -6.84
C GLY A 61 20.54 -14.82 -6.78
N PHE A 62 21.33 -14.32 -5.82
CA PHE A 62 22.74 -14.65 -5.72
C PHE A 62 22.96 -16.12 -5.30
N LYS A 63 23.66 -16.91 -6.13
CA LYS A 63 23.95 -18.33 -5.85
C LYS A 63 24.65 -18.59 -4.51
N ALA A 64 25.43 -17.62 -4.02
CA ALA A 64 26.16 -17.72 -2.75
C ALA A 64 25.26 -17.58 -1.51
N VAL A 65 24.01 -17.14 -1.68
CA VAL A 65 23.06 -16.91 -0.59
C VAL A 65 21.86 -17.82 -0.77
N LYS A 66 21.68 -18.78 0.14
CA LYS A 66 20.58 -19.77 0.06
C LYS A 66 19.20 -19.13 0.18
N ALA A 67 19.07 -18.13 1.03
CA ALA A 67 17.84 -17.36 1.21
C ALA A 67 18.17 -15.97 1.76
N LEU A 68 17.40 -14.97 1.36
CA LEU A 68 17.54 -13.59 1.81
C LEU A 68 16.14 -13.04 2.09
N ARG A 69 15.99 -12.29 3.17
CA ARG A 69 14.75 -11.57 3.49
C ARG A 69 15.05 -10.14 3.89
N LEU A 70 14.35 -9.19 3.26
CA LEU A 70 14.41 -7.78 3.66
C LEU A 70 13.41 -7.55 4.80
N GLU A 71 13.93 -7.38 6.02
CA GLU A 71 13.09 -7.25 7.21
C GLU A 71 12.64 -5.82 7.47
N ASP A 72 13.52 -4.83 7.41
CA ASP A 72 13.16 -3.45 7.71
C ASP A 72 14.07 -2.46 6.96
N MET A 73 13.65 -1.20 6.86
CA MET A 73 14.41 -0.13 6.22
C MET A 73 14.24 1.18 7.00
N ARG A 74 15.36 1.88 7.25
CA ARG A 74 15.34 3.25 7.74
C ARG A 74 15.38 4.20 6.54
N MET A 75 14.33 4.98 6.34
CA MET A 75 14.28 6.03 5.33
C MET A 75 14.78 7.35 5.94
N PRO A 76 15.78 8.02 5.35
CA PRO A 76 16.24 9.31 5.86
C PRO A 76 15.17 10.39 5.67
N TYR A 77 15.12 11.36 6.58
CA TYR A 77 14.18 12.48 6.54
C TYR A 77 14.25 13.20 5.19
N ALA A 78 15.46 13.49 4.70
CA ALA A 78 15.68 14.15 3.41
C ALA A 78 15.02 13.41 2.24
N TYR A 79 15.19 12.09 2.17
CA TYR A 79 14.57 11.28 1.13
C TYR A 79 13.04 11.22 1.29
N LEU A 80 12.52 11.11 2.52
CA LEU A 80 11.07 11.14 2.74
C LEU A 80 10.42 12.44 2.25
N LYS A 81 11.12 13.58 2.34
CA LYS A 81 10.60 14.89 1.88
C LYS A 81 10.49 15.00 0.36
N THR A 82 11.07 14.08 -0.41
CA THR A 82 10.88 14.03 -1.87
C THR A 82 9.58 13.33 -2.26
N PHE A 83 8.90 12.67 -1.32
CA PHE A 83 7.63 11.97 -1.56
C PHE A 83 6.43 12.79 -1.10
N GLN A 84 5.29 12.61 -1.78
CA GLN A 84 4.03 13.25 -1.39
C GLN A 84 3.47 12.72 -0.06
N GLY A 85 3.65 11.43 0.20
CA GLY A 85 2.88 10.70 1.21
C GLY A 85 1.38 10.56 0.85
N PRO A 86 0.55 10.03 1.77
CA PRO A 86 -0.86 9.72 1.50
C PRO A 86 -1.67 10.88 0.91
N ALA A 87 -2.42 10.62 -0.17
CA ALA A 87 -3.19 11.63 -0.90
C ALA A 87 -4.19 12.39 -0.01
N THR A 88 -4.84 11.74 0.92
CA THR A 88 -5.80 12.29 1.88
C THR A 88 -5.28 12.11 3.30
N GLY A 89 -4.90 10.89 3.65
CA GLY A 89 -4.49 10.47 4.99
C GLY A 89 -5.62 10.48 6.02
N VAL A 90 -5.37 9.81 7.16
CA VAL A 90 -6.38 9.51 8.19
C VAL A 90 -7.19 10.72 8.68
N ILE A 91 -6.54 11.87 8.86
CA ILE A 91 -7.18 13.05 9.46
C ILE A 91 -8.20 13.66 8.48
N VAL A 92 -7.74 14.02 7.28
CA VAL A 92 -8.59 14.65 6.26
C VAL A 92 -9.66 13.68 5.76
N GLU A 93 -9.38 12.38 5.73
CA GLU A 93 -10.40 11.39 5.41
C GLU A 93 -11.56 11.43 6.41
N ARG A 94 -11.27 11.44 7.71
CA ARG A 94 -12.32 11.50 8.73
C ARG A 94 -13.12 12.80 8.67
N GLU A 95 -12.45 13.91 8.37
CA GLU A 95 -13.09 15.21 8.14
C GLU A 95 -14.03 15.17 6.93
N ARG A 96 -13.59 14.61 5.80
CA ARG A 96 -14.42 14.46 4.59
C ARG A 96 -15.64 13.57 4.80
N LEU A 97 -15.54 12.58 5.67
CA LEU A 97 -16.61 11.63 5.95
C LEU A 97 -17.51 12.04 7.13
N ASP A 98 -17.09 13.03 7.92
CA ASP A 98 -17.68 13.40 9.22
C ASP A 98 -17.83 12.20 10.17
N LYS A 99 -16.76 11.40 10.31
CA LYS A 99 -16.77 10.15 11.10
C LYS A 99 -15.61 10.07 12.08
N PHE A 100 -15.94 10.26 13.37
CA PHE A 100 -14.98 10.32 14.47
C PHE A 100 -15.28 9.31 15.57
N GLY A 101 -14.30 9.04 16.44
CA GLY A 101 -14.48 8.22 17.64
C GLY A 101 -14.64 6.72 17.44
N ARG A 102 -14.73 6.23 16.19
CA ARG A 102 -14.86 4.79 15.89
C ARG A 102 -14.06 4.34 14.65
N PRO A 103 -13.79 3.03 14.52
CA PRO A 103 -13.36 2.43 13.25
C PRO A 103 -14.40 2.66 12.16
N LEU A 104 -13.92 2.74 10.91
CA LEU A 104 -14.78 2.73 9.73
C LEU A 104 -15.15 1.28 9.40
N LEU A 105 -16.42 1.05 9.07
CA LEU A 105 -16.96 -0.27 8.75
C LEU A 105 -17.07 -0.45 7.23
N GLY A 106 -16.46 -1.51 6.72
CA GLY A 106 -16.43 -1.83 5.30
C GLY A 106 -16.79 -3.29 5.02
N ALA A 107 -17.35 -3.57 3.85
CA ALA A 107 -17.55 -4.93 3.36
C ALA A 107 -17.22 -5.10 1.87
N THR A 108 -16.58 -6.20 1.50
CA THR A 108 -16.43 -6.59 0.10
C THR A 108 -17.73 -7.21 -0.40
N VAL A 109 -18.24 -6.74 -1.54
CA VAL A 109 -19.41 -7.36 -2.20
C VAL A 109 -19.12 -8.83 -2.53
N LYS A 110 -20.12 -9.69 -2.37
CA LYS A 110 -20.04 -11.14 -2.65
C LYS A 110 -21.21 -11.60 -3.52
N PRO A 111 -21.06 -12.70 -4.30
CA PRO A 111 -19.83 -13.50 -4.51
C PRO A 111 -18.72 -12.67 -5.18
N LYS A 112 -17.47 -13.17 -5.15
CA LYS A 112 -16.32 -12.40 -5.68
C LYS A 112 -16.54 -11.97 -7.13
N LEU A 113 -17.01 -12.90 -7.98
CA LEU A 113 -17.26 -12.71 -9.41
C LEU A 113 -18.66 -13.21 -9.78
N GLY A 114 -19.20 -12.70 -10.89
CA GLY A 114 -20.44 -13.21 -11.51
C GLY A 114 -21.70 -12.38 -11.29
N LEU A 115 -21.68 -11.36 -10.42
CA LEU A 115 -22.78 -10.40 -10.32
C LEU A 115 -22.78 -9.43 -11.52
N SER A 116 -23.96 -9.07 -12.02
CA SER A 116 -24.15 -7.97 -12.98
C SER A 116 -24.04 -6.60 -12.30
N GLY A 117 -23.81 -5.53 -13.07
CA GLY A 117 -23.70 -4.16 -12.53
C GLY A 117 -24.89 -3.74 -11.67
N LYS A 118 -26.12 -4.04 -12.13
CA LYS A 118 -27.36 -3.75 -11.39
C LYS A 118 -27.43 -4.46 -10.04
N ASN A 119 -27.11 -5.75 -10.01
CA ASN A 119 -27.13 -6.52 -8.76
C ASN A 119 -25.98 -6.12 -7.83
N TYR A 120 -24.83 -5.70 -8.38
CA TYR A 120 -23.74 -5.11 -7.60
C TYR A 120 -24.22 -3.86 -6.86
N GLY A 121 -24.86 -2.92 -7.58
CA GLY A 121 -25.44 -1.71 -6.99
C GLY A 121 -26.51 -2.00 -5.94
N ARG A 122 -27.34 -3.04 -6.13
CA ARG A 122 -28.31 -3.49 -5.11
C ARG A 122 -27.60 -3.90 -3.81
N VAL A 123 -26.56 -4.73 -3.88
CA VAL A 123 -25.83 -5.18 -2.69
C VAL A 123 -25.16 -3.99 -1.99
N VAL A 124 -24.59 -3.06 -2.74
CA VAL A 124 -24.03 -1.82 -2.18
C VAL A 124 -25.09 -1.00 -1.45
N TYR A 125 -26.25 -0.77 -2.05
CA TYR A 125 -27.33 -0.04 -1.41
C TYR A 125 -27.78 -0.68 -0.09
N GLU A 126 -28.06 -1.99 -0.08
CA GLU A 126 -28.55 -2.67 1.13
C GLU A 126 -27.49 -2.66 2.24
N GLY A 127 -26.22 -2.89 1.91
CA GLY A 127 -25.13 -2.89 2.89
C GLY A 127 -24.88 -1.51 3.52
N LEU A 128 -24.86 -0.44 2.71
CA LEU A 128 -24.66 0.93 3.19
C LEU A 128 -25.86 1.42 4.00
N LYS A 129 -27.08 1.13 3.53
CA LYS A 129 -28.31 1.46 4.28
C LYS A 129 -28.37 0.73 5.62
N GLY A 130 -27.85 -0.49 5.68
CA GLY A 130 -27.75 -1.28 6.91
C GLY A 130 -26.75 -0.76 7.95
N GLY A 131 -25.97 0.29 7.63
CA GLY A 131 -25.08 0.96 8.59
C GLY A 131 -23.60 0.85 8.29
N LEU A 132 -23.19 0.18 7.19
CA LEU A 132 -21.79 0.22 6.76
C LEU A 132 -21.43 1.63 6.27
N ASP A 133 -20.18 2.03 6.48
CA ASP A 133 -19.63 3.28 5.93
C ASP A 133 -19.29 3.10 4.45
N PHE A 134 -18.75 1.91 4.15
CA PHE A 134 -18.24 1.56 2.85
C PHE A 134 -18.65 0.15 2.41
N LEU A 135 -18.82 -0.01 1.11
CA LEU A 135 -18.57 -1.29 0.46
C LEU A 135 -17.32 -1.19 -0.42
N LYS A 136 -16.92 -2.30 -1.04
CA LYS A 136 -15.85 -2.29 -2.02
C LYS A 136 -16.05 -3.33 -3.10
N ASP A 137 -15.53 -2.99 -4.27
CA ASP A 137 -15.24 -3.97 -5.29
C ASP A 137 -14.29 -5.05 -4.72
N ASP A 138 -14.43 -6.28 -5.19
CA ASP A 138 -13.45 -7.32 -4.91
C ASP A 138 -12.17 -7.06 -5.73
N GLU A 139 -10.99 -7.51 -5.27
CA GLU A 139 -9.72 -7.19 -5.94
C GLU A 139 -9.66 -7.70 -7.38
N ASN A 140 -10.42 -8.74 -7.68
CA ASN A 140 -10.50 -9.31 -9.02
C ASN A 140 -11.75 -8.85 -9.80
N ILE A 141 -12.51 -7.86 -9.33
CA ILE A 141 -13.56 -7.18 -10.09
C ILE A 141 -12.94 -5.97 -10.78
N ASN A 142 -12.76 -6.06 -12.09
CA ASN A 142 -12.23 -4.97 -12.91
C ASN A 142 -13.25 -4.64 -14.01
N SER A 143 -13.16 -5.28 -15.16
CA SER A 143 -14.15 -5.22 -16.24
C SER A 143 -14.22 -6.57 -16.96
N GLN A 144 -15.27 -7.33 -16.71
CA GLN A 144 -15.41 -8.70 -17.21
C GLN A 144 -16.61 -8.83 -18.15
N PRO A 145 -16.71 -9.93 -18.92
CA PRO A 145 -17.87 -10.19 -19.77
C PRO A 145 -19.21 -10.15 -19.03
N PHE A 146 -19.25 -10.58 -17.76
CA PHE A 146 -20.49 -10.59 -16.96
C PHE A 146 -20.86 -9.22 -16.36
N MET A 147 -19.92 -8.26 -16.34
CA MET A 147 -20.14 -6.92 -15.79
C MET A 147 -19.03 -5.97 -16.27
N ARG A 148 -19.39 -5.02 -17.14
CA ARG A 148 -18.46 -3.96 -17.55
C ARG A 148 -18.37 -2.89 -16.48
N TRP A 149 -17.18 -2.30 -16.35
CA TRP A 149 -16.88 -1.39 -15.23
C TRP A 149 -17.79 -0.15 -15.18
N ARG A 150 -18.14 0.42 -16.34
CA ARG A 150 -19.04 1.59 -16.42
C ARG A 150 -20.42 1.31 -15.86
N GLU A 151 -21.01 0.16 -16.20
CA GLU A 151 -22.30 -0.27 -15.66
C GLU A 151 -22.24 -0.38 -14.13
N ARG A 152 -21.17 -1.02 -13.62
CA ARG A 152 -20.97 -1.15 -12.17
C ARG A 152 -20.88 0.21 -11.50
N PHE A 153 -20.05 1.12 -11.99
CA PHE A 153 -19.83 2.43 -11.35
C PHE A 153 -21.15 3.21 -11.27
N SER A 154 -21.94 3.24 -12.35
CA SER A 154 -23.23 3.95 -12.37
C SER A 154 -24.23 3.38 -11.38
N TYR A 155 -24.45 2.05 -11.37
CA TYR A 155 -25.40 1.42 -10.43
C TYR A 155 -24.92 1.47 -8.97
N VAL A 156 -23.60 1.42 -8.74
CA VAL A 156 -23.03 1.58 -7.41
C VAL A 156 -23.26 3.00 -6.89
N MET A 157 -23.03 4.02 -7.71
CA MET A 157 -23.28 5.41 -7.30
C MET A 157 -24.76 5.72 -7.08
N GLU A 158 -25.68 5.08 -7.82
CA GLU A 158 -27.10 5.13 -7.47
C GLU A 158 -27.34 4.56 -6.06
N GLY A 159 -26.77 3.40 -5.73
CA GLY A 159 -26.91 2.78 -4.41
C GLY A 159 -26.27 3.61 -3.28
N VAL A 160 -25.11 4.20 -3.51
CA VAL A 160 -24.43 5.12 -2.58
C VAL A 160 -25.31 6.33 -2.29
N ASN A 161 -25.77 7.05 -3.32
CA ASN A 161 -26.59 8.25 -3.12
C ASN A 161 -27.93 7.94 -2.44
N ARG A 162 -28.57 6.83 -2.80
CA ARG A 162 -29.81 6.39 -2.14
C ARG A 162 -29.60 6.06 -0.66
N SER A 163 -28.49 5.42 -0.30
CA SER A 163 -28.19 5.08 1.09
C SER A 163 -27.77 6.30 1.91
N ALA A 164 -27.03 7.25 1.31
CA ALA A 164 -26.72 8.53 1.93
C ALA A 164 -27.99 9.33 2.23
N ALA A 165 -28.89 9.47 1.24
CA ALA A 165 -30.17 10.16 1.44
C ALA A 165 -31.07 9.49 2.50
N ALA A 166 -31.00 8.16 2.64
CA ALA A 166 -31.79 7.42 3.63
C ALA A 166 -31.22 7.47 5.06
N SER A 167 -29.92 7.73 5.22
CA SER A 167 -29.23 7.71 6.52
C SER A 167 -28.79 9.09 7.02
N GLY A 168 -28.66 10.07 6.13
CA GLY A 168 -28.05 11.37 6.45
C GLY A 168 -26.53 11.32 6.60
N GLU A 169 -25.89 10.17 6.34
CA GLU A 169 -24.43 10.00 6.45
C GLU A 169 -23.74 10.04 5.09
N VAL A 170 -22.48 10.48 5.06
CA VAL A 170 -21.60 10.25 3.91
C VAL A 170 -21.34 8.75 3.75
N LYS A 171 -21.55 8.23 2.55
CA LYS A 171 -21.35 6.82 2.19
C LYS A 171 -20.44 6.70 0.98
N GLY A 172 -19.83 5.54 0.77
CA GLY A 172 -19.05 5.28 -0.43
C GLY A 172 -18.95 3.79 -0.77
N SER A 173 -18.43 3.50 -1.95
CA SER A 173 -17.98 2.16 -2.30
C SER A 173 -16.68 2.26 -3.07
N TYR A 174 -15.68 1.45 -2.72
CA TYR A 174 -14.36 1.56 -3.36
C TYR A 174 -14.47 1.03 -4.79
N LEU A 175 -14.55 1.94 -5.76
CA LEU A 175 -14.64 1.63 -7.18
C LEU A 175 -13.27 1.18 -7.68
N ASN A 176 -13.13 -0.06 -8.14
CA ASN A 176 -11.84 -0.61 -8.56
C ASN A 176 -11.45 -0.11 -9.95
N VAL A 177 -10.41 0.73 -9.97
CA VAL A 177 -9.86 1.32 -11.20
C VAL A 177 -8.68 0.54 -11.78
N THR A 178 -8.22 -0.54 -11.13
CA THR A 178 -7.17 -1.44 -11.65
C THR A 178 -7.49 -1.89 -13.08
N ALA A 179 -6.56 -1.64 -14.00
CA ALA A 179 -6.68 -1.95 -15.41
C ALA A 179 -5.33 -2.42 -15.98
N ALA A 180 -5.31 -2.80 -17.27
CA ALA A 180 -4.11 -3.33 -17.90
C ALA A 180 -3.10 -2.22 -18.26
N THR A 181 -3.59 -1.02 -18.59
CA THR A 181 -2.75 0.13 -18.96
C THR A 181 -3.10 1.35 -18.11
N MET A 182 -2.16 2.31 -18.05
CA MET A 182 -2.38 3.57 -17.34
C MET A 182 -3.52 4.39 -17.94
N GLU A 183 -3.70 4.34 -19.26
CA GLU A 183 -4.77 5.05 -19.97
C GLU A 183 -6.14 4.54 -19.52
N GLU A 184 -6.33 3.22 -19.44
CA GLU A 184 -7.56 2.62 -18.94
C GLU A 184 -7.77 2.91 -17.44
N MET A 185 -6.71 2.93 -16.64
CA MET A 185 -6.79 3.29 -15.22
C MET A 185 -7.26 4.74 -15.03
N TYR A 186 -6.67 5.68 -15.77
CA TYR A 186 -7.08 7.08 -15.75
C TYR A 186 -8.51 7.25 -16.24
N GLU A 187 -8.91 6.57 -17.32
CA GLU A 187 -10.29 6.63 -17.82
C GLU A 187 -11.31 6.22 -16.75
N ARG A 188 -11.02 5.16 -16.00
CA ARG A 188 -11.88 4.71 -14.89
C ARG A 188 -11.87 5.69 -13.72
N ALA A 189 -10.70 6.21 -13.35
CA ALA A 189 -10.56 7.17 -12.25
C ALA A 189 -11.28 8.49 -12.55
N GLU A 190 -11.13 9.03 -13.76
CA GLU A 190 -11.84 10.21 -14.22
C GLU A 190 -13.36 9.99 -14.25
N PHE A 191 -13.82 8.81 -14.68
CA PHE A 191 -15.25 8.50 -14.60
C PHE A 191 -15.73 8.40 -13.15
N ALA A 192 -14.97 7.78 -12.24
CA ALA A 192 -15.30 7.73 -10.81
C ALA A 192 -15.42 9.14 -10.18
N LYS A 193 -14.50 10.05 -10.56
CA LYS A 193 -14.58 11.46 -10.20
C LYS A 193 -15.82 12.13 -10.78
N LEU A 194 -16.09 11.93 -12.07
CA LEU A 194 -17.24 12.52 -12.78
C LEU A 194 -18.57 12.14 -12.12
N VAL A 195 -18.71 10.90 -11.66
CA VAL A 195 -19.93 10.42 -10.97
C VAL A 195 -19.96 10.77 -9.47
N GLY A 196 -18.96 11.49 -8.95
CA GLY A 196 -18.92 12.00 -7.58
C GLY A 196 -18.59 10.94 -6.52
N SER A 197 -17.83 9.90 -6.86
CA SER A 197 -17.34 8.96 -5.83
C SER A 197 -16.38 9.66 -4.87
N VAL A 198 -16.43 9.29 -3.58
CA VAL A 198 -15.51 9.81 -2.55
C VAL A 198 -14.18 9.03 -2.51
N ILE A 199 -14.19 7.81 -3.07
CA ILE A 199 -13.10 6.83 -2.92
C ILE A 199 -13.03 5.89 -4.13
N ILE A 200 -11.79 5.57 -4.53
CA ILE A 200 -11.47 4.51 -5.49
C ILE A 200 -10.54 3.49 -4.85
N MET A 201 -10.41 2.32 -5.46
CA MET A 201 -9.38 1.35 -5.09
C MET A 201 -8.50 0.92 -6.25
N ILE A 202 -7.27 0.53 -5.89
CA ILE A 202 -6.25 -0.06 -6.75
C ILE A 202 -5.70 -1.32 -6.11
N ASP A 203 -5.12 -2.20 -6.92
CA ASP A 203 -4.49 -3.43 -6.48
C ASP A 203 -2.97 -3.33 -6.59
N LEU A 204 -2.24 -3.86 -5.61
CA LEU A 204 -0.77 -3.82 -5.57
C LEU A 204 -0.09 -4.41 -6.82
N VAL A 205 -0.77 -5.32 -7.53
CA VAL A 205 -0.27 -5.97 -8.75
C VAL A 205 -0.07 -5.01 -9.93
N ILE A 206 -0.63 -3.80 -9.90
CA ILE A 206 -0.39 -2.79 -10.96
C ILE A 206 1.04 -2.24 -10.95
N GLY A 207 1.79 -2.47 -9.86
CA GLY A 207 3.18 -2.03 -9.73
C GLY A 207 3.36 -0.60 -9.20
N TYR A 208 4.55 -0.32 -8.67
CA TYR A 208 4.82 0.89 -7.90
C TYR A 208 4.68 2.19 -8.71
N THR A 209 5.09 2.19 -9.98
CA THR A 209 4.98 3.37 -10.86
C THR A 209 3.52 3.78 -11.07
N ALA A 210 2.64 2.81 -11.32
CA ALA A 210 1.20 3.06 -11.46
C ALA A 210 0.57 3.51 -10.14
N ILE A 211 0.96 2.89 -9.01
CA ILE A 211 0.50 3.30 -7.67
C ILE A 211 0.88 4.76 -7.37
N GLN A 212 2.12 5.16 -7.62
CA GLN A 212 2.56 6.54 -7.42
C GLN A 212 1.81 7.52 -8.32
N SER A 213 1.56 7.13 -9.58
CA SER A 213 0.78 7.93 -10.52
C SER A 213 -0.66 8.14 -10.03
N MET A 214 -1.30 7.07 -9.55
CA MET A 214 -2.64 7.13 -8.98
C MET A 214 -2.69 7.93 -7.67
N ALA A 215 -1.67 7.86 -6.81
CA ALA A 215 -1.60 8.66 -5.58
C ALA A 215 -1.48 10.16 -5.87
N VAL A 216 -0.69 10.56 -6.87
CA VAL A 216 -0.61 11.95 -7.33
C VAL A 216 -1.93 12.39 -7.95
N TRP A 217 -2.55 11.55 -8.79
CA TRP A 217 -3.85 11.84 -9.37
C TRP A 217 -4.93 12.00 -8.30
N SER A 218 -4.97 11.12 -7.31
CA SER A 218 -5.93 11.16 -6.21
C SER A 218 -5.82 12.45 -5.39
N ARG A 219 -4.60 12.90 -5.09
CA ARG A 219 -4.37 14.20 -4.44
C ARG A 219 -4.90 15.37 -5.28
N LYS A 220 -4.62 15.38 -6.58
CA LYS A 220 -5.03 16.46 -7.50
C LYS A 220 -6.54 16.50 -7.76
N ASN A 221 -7.25 15.41 -7.47
CA ASN A 221 -8.67 15.23 -7.78
C ASN A 221 -9.53 14.95 -6.55
N ASP A 222 -9.03 15.28 -5.35
CA ASP A 222 -9.75 15.13 -4.08
C ASP A 222 -10.32 13.73 -3.82
N MET A 223 -9.64 12.68 -4.30
CA MET A 223 -10.10 11.31 -4.22
C MET A 223 -9.36 10.53 -3.13
N ILE A 224 -10.07 9.79 -2.28
CA ILE A 224 -9.44 8.86 -1.33
C ILE A 224 -8.94 7.63 -2.10
N LEU A 225 -7.70 7.20 -1.84
CA LEU A 225 -7.07 6.07 -2.54
C LEU A 225 -6.87 4.85 -1.66
N HIS A 226 -7.70 3.82 -1.88
CA HIS A 226 -7.58 2.54 -1.19
C HIS A 226 -6.64 1.58 -1.93
N LEU A 227 -5.66 1.00 -1.23
CA LEU A 227 -4.80 -0.06 -1.77
C LEU A 227 -5.17 -1.44 -1.23
N HIS A 228 -5.58 -2.32 -2.13
CA HIS A 228 -5.66 -3.75 -1.87
C HIS A 228 -4.30 -4.42 -2.14
N ARG A 229 -3.80 -5.21 -1.18
CA ARG A 229 -2.46 -5.83 -1.24
C ARG A 229 -2.37 -7.13 -2.05
N ALA A 230 -3.08 -7.22 -3.17
CA ALA A 230 -3.08 -8.43 -4.01
C ALA A 230 -1.64 -8.84 -4.38
N GLY A 231 -1.33 -10.14 -4.27
CA GLY A 231 0.00 -10.68 -4.56
C GLY A 231 1.05 -10.53 -3.45
N ASN A 232 0.84 -9.70 -2.43
CA ASN A 232 1.83 -9.46 -1.36
C ASN A 232 2.36 -10.75 -0.70
N SER A 233 1.46 -11.69 -0.39
CA SER A 233 1.85 -12.91 0.33
C SER A 233 2.72 -13.87 -0.49
N ALA A 234 2.92 -13.63 -1.80
CA ALA A 234 3.85 -14.39 -2.62
C ALA A 234 5.31 -14.24 -2.14
N TYR A 235 5.66 -13.08 -1.55
CA TYR A 235 7.00 -12.80 -1.03
C TYR A 235 7.02 -12.36 0.43
N ALA A 236 5.88 -12.05 1.05
CA ALA A 236 5.84 -11.63 2.45
C ALA A 236 5.60 -12.76 3.46
N ARG A 237 5.14 -13.94 2.99
CA ARG A 237 4.67 -15.03 3.85
C ARG A 237 5.78 -15.73 4.61
N GLN A 238 6.84 -16.13 3.90
CA GLN A 238 7.88 -16.98 4.48
C GLN A 238 8.86 -16.15 5.31
N LYS A 239 9.30 -16.67 6.46
CA LYS A 239 10.22 -15.96 7.35
C LYS A 239 11.68 -16.01 6.88
N ASN A 240 12.05 -16.99 6.06
CA ASN A 240 13.41 -17.18 5.58
C ASN A 240 13.74 -16.41 4.30
N HIS A 241 12.74 -16.10 3.46
CA HIS A 241 12.97 -15.48 2.15
C HIS A 241 11.87 -14.46 1.80
N GLY A 242 12.26 -13.37 1.14
CA GLY A 242 11.35 -12.40 0.53
C GLY A 242 11.37 -11.03 1.19
N ILE A 243 10.22 -10.37 1.32
CA ILE A 243 10.14 -8.99 1.83
C ILE A 243 9.10 -8.94 2.92
N ASN A 244 9.50 -8.56 4.13
CA ASN A 244 8.54 -8.41 5.22
C ASN A 244 7.51 -7.33 4.87
N PHE A 245 6.23 -7.58 5.18
CA PHE A 245 5.16 -6.63 4.86
C PHE A 245 5.36 -5.24 5.47
N ARG A 246 6.09 -5.09 6.59
CA ARG A 246 6.40 -3.76 7.14
C ARG A 246 7.15 -2.88 6.15
N VAL A 247 8.03 -3.45 5.35
CA VAL A 247 8.80 -2.72 4.33
C VAL A 247 7.85 -2.23 3.23
N ILE A 248 6.91 -3.07 2.81
CA ILE A 248 5.84 -2.70 1.88
C ILE A 248 4.97 -1.59 2.47
N CYS A 249 4.62 -1.63 3.76
CA CYS A 249 3.90 -0.55 4.44
C CYS A 249 4.67 0.78 4.35
N LYS A 250 5.99 0.77 4.57
CA LYS A 250 6.83 1.98 4.42
C LYS A 250 6.78 2.52 3.00
N TRP A 251 6.99 1.66 2.01
CA TRP A 251 6.97 2.04 0.60
C TRP A 251 5.61 2.56 0.16
N MET A 252 4.50 1.97 0.61
CA MET A 252 3.16 2.40 0.21
C MET A 252 2.73 3.69 0.91
N ARG A 253 3.16 3.92 2.16
CA ARG A 253 3.00 5.22 2.82
C ARG A 253 3.76 6.32 2.07
N MET A 254 4.99 6.04 1.62
CA MET A 254 5.76 6.96 0.77
C MET A 254 5.10 7.17 -0.61
N ALA A 255 4.65 6.09 -1.26
CA ALA A 255 4.00 6.13 -2.56
C ALA A 255 2.70 6.95 -2.56
N GLY A 256 2.00 6.96 -1.42
CA GLY A 256 0.94 7.92 -1.15
C GLY A 256 -0.48 7.37 -1.16
N VAL A 257 -0.66 6.09 -0.82
CA VAL A 257 -1.99 5.51 -0.65
C VAL A 257 -2.61 5.90 0.70
N ASP A 258 -3.93 6.04 0.73
CA ASP A 258 -4.67 6.43 1.92
C ASP A 258 -5.03 5.25 2.79
N HIS A 259 -5.45 4.13 2.19
CA HIS A 259 -5.65 2.86 2.90
C HIS A 259 -4.68 1.81 2.41
N ILE A 260 -4.34 0.88 3.30
CA ILE A 260 -3.72 -0.39 2.92
C ILE A 260 -4.19 -1.51 3.83
N HIS A 261 -4.57 -2.65 3.27
CA HIS A 261 -4.92 -3.83 4.08
C HIS A 261 -3.75 -4.27 4.97
N ALA A 262 -3.88 -4.19 6.31
CA ALA A 262 -2.79 -4.50 7.23
C ALA A 262 -2.90 -5.82 8.02
N GLY A 263 -3.96 -6.61 7.80
CA GLY A 263 -4.17 -7.90 8.46
C GLY A 263 -5.08 -7.80 9.70
N THR A 264 -5.69 -8.92 10.09
CA THR A 264 -6.79 -8.92 11.08
C THR A 264 -6.49 -9.69 12.35
N VAL A 265 -5.35 -10.38 12.42
CA VAL A 265 -4.93 -11.28 13.52
C VAL A 265 -5.83 -12.52 13.67
N VAL A 266 -7.13 -12.33 13.92
CA VAL A 266 -8.13 -13.37 14.19
C VAL A 266 -8.93 -13.79 12.95
N GLY A 267 -8.61 -13.23 11.78
CA GLY A 267 -9.29 -13.58 10.53
C GLY A 267 -8.69 -14.81 9.85
N LYS A 268 -9.19 -15.10 8.65
CA LYS A 268 -8.77 -16.26 7.85
C LYS A 268 -7.38 -16.15 7.19
N LEU A 269 -6.76 -14.98 7.22
CA LEU A 269 -5.44 -14.73 6.63
C LEU A 269 -4.42 -14.61 7.76
N GLU A 270 -3.19 -15.02 7.51
CA GLU A 270 -2.10 -14.94 8.48
C GLU A 270 -1.93 -13.52 9.06
N GLY A 271 -1.63 -13.44 10.36
CA GLY A 271 -1.28 -12.21 11.05
C GLY A 271 -0.89 -12.47 12.49
N ASP A 272 0.40 -12.66 12.77
CA ASP A 272 0.89 -12.68 14.15
C ASP A 272 0.56 -11.34 14.85
N PRO A 273 0.01 -11.35 16.09
CA PRO A 273 -0.43 -10.12 16.75
C PRO A 273 0.67 -9.06 16.90
N LEU A 274 1.92 -9.46 17.18
CA LEU A 274 3.02 -8.53 17.38
C LEU A 274 3.48 -7.92 16.06
N MET A 275 3.57 -8.74 15.01
CA MET A 275 3.90 -8.26 13.66
C MET A 275 2.83 -7.32 13.11
N VAL A 276 1.55 -7.68 13.25
CA VAL A 276 0.44 -6.83 12.81
C VAL A 276 0.45 -5.50 13.56
N LYS A 277 0.68 -5.48 14.87
CA LYS A 277 0.83 -4.23 15.63
C LYS A 277 1.99 -3.37 15.12
N GLY A 278 3.12 -4.00 14.75
CA GLY A 278 4.24 -3.31 14.10
C GLY A 278 3.85 -2.65 12.77
N PHE A 279 3.08 -3.34 11.92
CA PHE A 279 2.58 -2.78 10.65
C PHE A 279 1.67 -1.58 10.88
N TYR A 280 0.76 -1.66 11.85
CA TYR A 280 -0.14 -0.55 12.21
C TYR A 280 0.66 0.67 12.69
N ASN A 281 1.69 0.45 13.51
CA ASN A 281 2.55 1.53 13.98
C ASN A 281 3.29 2.22 12.82
N VAL A 282 3.82 1.45 11.86
CA VAL A 282 4.45 1.99 10.64
C VAL A 282 3.52 2.90 9.85
N LEU A 283 2.23 2.58 9.79
CA LEU A 283 1.23 3.32 9.00
C LEU A 283 0.68 4.55 9.73
N LEU A 284 0.58 4.49 11.07
CA LEU A 284 -0.15 5.49 11.88
C LEU A 284 0.72 6.43 12.71
N GLN A 285 1.95 6.06 13.07
CA GLN A 285 2.78 6.89 13.95
C GLN A 285 3.52 7.97 13.16
N THR A 286 3.87 9.08 13.82
CA THR A 286 4.70 10.16 13.26
C THR A 286 6.19 9.88 13.39
N SER A 287 6.56 9.08 14.39
CA SER A 287 7.90 8.52 14.57
C SER A 287 7.79 7.09 15.10
N LEU A 288 8.86 6.31 14.98
CA LEU A 288 8.98 4.97 15.52
C LEU A 288 10.28 4.86 16.30
N ASP A 289 10.20 4.26 17.48
CA ASP A 289 11.36 3.78 18.24
C ASP A 289 11.65 2.32 17.88
N ILE A 290 12.88 1.87 18.16
CA ILE A 290 13.23 0.46 18.00
C ILE A 290 12.34 -0.40 18.91
N ASN A 291 11.71 -1.42 18.32
CA ASN A 291 10.86 -2.38 19.02
C ASN A 291 10.99 -3.75 18.38
N LEU A 292 12.00 -4.51 18.81
CA LEU A 292 12.32 -5.82 18.24
C LEU A 292 11.17 -6.84 18.34
N PRO A 293 10.39 -6.92 19.45
CA PRO A 293 9.22 -7.79 19.53
C PRO A 293 8.18 -7.52 18.43
N GLN A 294 7.99 -6.26 18.02
CA GLN A 294 7.09 -5.88 16.93
C GLN A 294 7.81 -5.85 15.56
N GLY A 295 9.09 -6.22 15.52
CA GLY A 295 9.90 -6.26 14.31
C GLY A 295 10.29 -4.88 13.78
N ILE A 296 10.32 -3.84 14.62
CA ILE A 296 10.83 -2.51 14.27
C ILE A 296 12.31 -2.48 14.64
N PHE A 297 13.18 -2.55 13.62
CA PHE A 297 14.63 -2.67 13.81
C PHE A 297 15.34 -1.31 13.78
N PHE A 298 14.68 -0.29 13.23
CA PHE A 298 15.23 1.06 13.12
C PHE A 298 14.28 2.08 13.72
N GLU A 299 14.85 3.10 14.36
CA GLU A 299 14.15 4.35 14.60
C GLU A 299 13.79 5.01 13.26
N GLN A 300 12.61 5.62 13.18
CA GLN A 300 12.11 6.22 11.94
C GLN A 300 11.24 7.43 12.24
N ASP A 301 11.73 8.62 11.88
CA ASP A 301 10.86 9.79 11.75
C ASP A 301 10.15 9.78 10.38
N TRP A 302 8.86 10.15 10.33
CA TRP A 302 8.08 10.12 9.10
C TRP A 302 8.07 11.44 8.32
N ALA A 303 8.90 12.41 8.68
CA ALA A 303 9.04 13.70 8.00
C ALA A 303 7.70 14.43 7.77
N SER A 304 6.78 14.26 8.71
CA SER A 304 5.39 14.74 8.67
C SER A 304 4.57 14.21 7.48
N LEU A 305 4.98 13.12 6.82
CA LEU A 305 4.13 12.42 5.87
C LEU A 305 2.85 11.99 6.58
N ARG A 306 1.72 12.18 5.89
CA ARG A 306 0.40 11.83 6.40
C ARG A 306 0.34 10.36 6.81
N LYS A 307 -0.61 10.04 7.69
CA LYS A 307 -0.87 8.69 8.19
C LYS A 307 -1.68 7.91 7.15
N THR A 308 -1.37 6.63 6.96
CA THR A 308 -2.15 5.70 6.13
C THR A 308 -3.06 4.88 7.03
N LEU A 309 -4.33 4.71 6.64
CA LEU A 309 -5.32 3.93 7.38
C LEU A 309 -5.12 2.42 7.14
N PRO A 310 -4.84 1.62 8.19
CA PRO A 310 -4.68 0.16 8.08
C PRO A 310 -6.01 -0.62 8.03
#